data_AF-A0A3B1CT12-F1
#
_entry.id   AF-A0A3B1CT12-F1
#
_cell.length_a   1.000
_cell.length_b   1.000
_cell.length_c   1.000
_cell.angle_alpha   90.00
_cell.angle_beta   90.00
_cell.angle_gamma   90.00
#
_symmetry.space_group_name_H-M   'P 1'
#
loop_
_entity.id
_entity.type
_entity.pdbx_description
1 polymer ?
#
loop_
_entity_poly.entity_id
_entity_poly.type
_entity_poly.pdbx_seq_one_letter_code
_entity_poly.pdbx_strand_id
1 'polypeptide(L)'
;MDPKEGRAHLNYLLTLNIRQEEAFGPLALAFIKEHDLDQMGLSPEEQFTILMATIQALAPEPKRYNLKLELLDKAKKLLGRSKFFNRELDLRLDLDIKKTQAEIDIYNKAMRPEREEGAPPPELNRQKLIVQTDAPEYFLNIAPKRATSYYQEKFGLSKKAKTGQHFSGSPRKFDPDNPDVQKEFSGACAPFMNARSNAFHLMLPFDLKISKKPDESLDAIVRIFYCKPGYSFPLAYEMGKLISQQDGQVLDIAMDDPNLLFVSASKVKEKEFTNPPEDARPDVPPELAYPVSVIERSGTLGPFFQIVTHFKVWFDASVVSLLIQGAPDLYEYGLQGGSGLMTRSHASDKVENYAEGQRNPILENLSFNYVNIHLQLSPGTDTAFVPFNTPLFTVHPVLNRQSCKLEDIQKIR
;
A
#
# COMPACT_ATOMS: atom_id res chain seq x y z
N MET A 1 -27.99 26.87 -7.96
CA MET A 1 -27.55 27.67 -6.80
C MET A 1 -27.62 29.13 -7.24
N ASP A 2 -28.26 29.99 -6.47
CA ASP A 2 -28.32 31.41 -6.83
C ASP A 2 -26.95 32.10 -6.60
N PRO A 3 -26.71 33.32 -7.11
CA PRO A 3 -25.43 34.01 -6.95
C PRO A 3 -25.02 34.30 -5.49
N LYS A 4 -25.98 34.45 -4.58
CA LYS A 4 -25.69 34.70 -3.15
C LYS A 4 -25.28 33.40 -2.46
N GLU A 5 -26.00 32.32 -2.71
CA GLU A 5 -25.66 30.98 -2.25
C GLU A 5 -24.29 30.54 -2.79
N GLY A 6 -23.99 30.82 -4.06
CA GLY A 6 -22.69 30.51 -4.68
C GLY A 6 -21.52 31.19 -3.98
N ARG A 7 -21.63 32.49 -3.69
CA ARG A 7 -20.60 33.22 -2.94
C ARG A 7 -20.51 32.79 -1.48
N ALA A 8 -21.63 32.47 -0.84
CA ALA A 8 -21.63 31.93 0.52
C ALA A 8 -20.89 30.58 0.57
N HIS A 9 -21.14 29.69 -0.41
CA HIS A 9 -20.44 28.42 -0.55
C HIS A 9 -18.95 28.62 -0.80
N LEU A 10 -18.57 29.53 -1.71
CA LEU A 10 -17.16 29.90 -1.93
C LEU A 10 -16.47 30.35 -0.63
N ASN A 11 -17.10 31.27 0.13
CA ASN A 11 -16.53 31.75 1.39
C ASN A 11 -16.38 30.64 2.43
N TYR A 12 -17.35 29.71 2.49
CA TYR A 12 -17.24 28.53 3.32
C TYR A 12 -16.02 27.68 2.93
N LEU A 13 -15.85 27.35 1.64
CA LEU A 13 -14.70 26.59 1.14
C LEU A 13 -13.37 27.30 1.44
N LEU A 14 -13.28 28.60 1.19
CA LEU A 14 -12.06 29.36 1.48
C LEU A 14 -11.76 29.40 2.99
N THR A 15 -12.79 29.38 3.85
CA THR A 15 -12.62 29.25 5.30
C THR A 15 -12.04 27.88 5.67
N LEU A 16 -12.55 26.80 5.08
CA LEU A 16 -11.98 25.45 5.26
C LEU A 16 -10.52 25.41 4.83
N ASN A 17 -10.18 26.01 3.69
CA ASN A 17 -8.80 26.09 3.19
C ASN A 17 -7.88 26.85 4.14
N ILE A 18 -8.32 28.01 4.66
CA ILE A 18 -7.53 28.81 5.62
C ILE A 18 -7.25 28.00 6.90
N ARG A 19 -8.21 27.18 7.32
CA ARG A 19 -8.08 26.26 8.47
C ARG A 19 -7.33 24.97 8.15
N GLN A 20 -6.97 24.76 6.88
CA GLN A 20 -6.34 23.53 6.38
C GLN A 20 -7.17 22.27 6.67
N GLU A 21 -8.51 22.38 6.63
CA GLU A 21 -9.39 21.23 6.84
C GLU A 21 -9.33 20.25 5.66
N GLU A 22 -9.16 18.95 5.92
CA GLU A 22 -9.03 17.92 4.88
C GLU A 22 -10.22 17.88 3.90
N ALA A 23 -11.42 18.25 4.39
CA ALA A 23 -12.64 18.28 3.58
C ALA A 23 -12.58 19.32 2.45
N PHE A 24 -11.70 20.34 2.54
CA PHE A 24 -11.61 21.41 1.55
C PHE A 24 -11.37 20.88 0.14
N GLY A 25 -10.34 20.06 -0.06
CA GLY A 25 -9.94 19.61 -1.40
C GLY A 25 -11.06 18.89 -2.17
N PRO A 26 -11.70 17.85 -1.60
CA PRO A 26 -12.82 17.17 -2.23
C PRO A 26 -14.03 18.09 -2.48
N LEU A 27 -14.41 18.93 -1.50
CA LEU A 27 -15.57 19.81 -1.63
C LEU A 27 -15.35 20.92 -2.66
N ALA A 28 -14.17 21.54 -2.67
CA ALA A 28 -13.81 22.56 -3.65
C ALA A 28 -13.77 21.98 -5.07
N LEU A 29 -13.25 20.76 -5.22
CA LEU A 29 -13.23 20.09 -6.52
C LEU A 29 -14.64 19.76 -7.02
N ALA A 30 -15.54 19.29 -6.14
CA ALA A 30 -16.95 19.07 -6.48
C ALA A 30 -17.61 20.38 -6.90
N PHE A 31 -17.43 21.44 -6.11
CA PHE A 31 -17.94 22.78 -6.41
C PHE A 31 -17.48 23.31 -7.78
N ILE A 32 -16.19 23.14 -8.12
CA ILE A 32 -15.63 23.57 -9.41
C ILE A 32 -16.17 22.74 -10.59
N LYS A 33 -16.44 21.44 -10.38
CA LYS A 33 -16.87 20.53 -11.46
C LYS A 33 -18.37 20.54 -11.72
N GLU A 34 -19.16 20.69 -10.66
CA GLU A 34 -20.62 20.55 -10.71
C GLU A 34 -21.33 21.86 -11.04
N HIS A 35 -20.62 22.99 -11.04
CA HIS A 35 -21.20 24.31 -11.26
C HIS A 35 -20.46 25.12 -12.32
N ASP A 36 -21.23 25.90 -13.08
CA ASP A 36 -20.70 26.94 -13.94
C ASP A 36 -20.48 28.21 -13.10
N LEU A 37 -19.22 28.45 -12.75
CA LEU A 37 -18.82 29.54 -11.86
C LEU A 37 -19.08 30.93 -12.47
N ASP A 38 -19.06 31.04 -13.80
CA ASP A 38 -19.39 32.28 -14.50
C ASP A 38 -20.90 32.55 -14.38
N GLN A 39 -21.76 31.53 -14.55
CA GLN A 39 -23.21 31.66 -14.37
C GLN A 39 -23.61 31.93 -12.92
N MET A 40 -22.81 31.50 -11.95
CA MET A 40 -22.98 31.85 -10.53
C MET A 40 -22.63 33.31 -10.23
N GLY A 41 -22.10 34.06 -11.20
CA GLY A 41 -21.71 35.46 -11.04
C GLY A 41 -20.44 35.64 -10.21
N LEU A 42 -19.59 34.61 -10.08
CA LEU A 42 -18.30 34.73 -9.42
C LEU A 42 -17.34 35.54 -10.30
N SER A 43 -16.61 36.47 -9.70
CA SER A 43 -15.63 37.28 -10.41
C SER A 43 -14.43 36.43 -10.87
N PRO A 44 -13.67 36.89 -11.88
CA PRO A 44 -12.44 36.22 -12.29
C PRO A 44 -11.45 36.02 -11.13
N GLU A 45 -11.39 36.95 -10.17
CA GLU A 45 -10.59 36.86 -8.96
C GLU A 45 -11.09 35.74 -8.03
N GLU A 46 -12.40 35.70 -7.75
CA GLU A 46 -13.01 34.67 -6.91
C GLU A 46 -12.75 33.27 -7.48
N GLN A 47 -12.92 33.11 -8.80
CA GLN A 47 -12.64 31.86 -9.51
C GLN A 47 -11.15 31.52 -9.49
N PHE A 48 -10.28 32.50 -9.74
CA PHE A 48 -8.82 32.28 -9.70
C PHE A 48 -8.37 31.82 -8.31
N THR A 49 -8.88 32.44 -7.24
CA THR A 49 -8.52 32.10 -5.86
C THR A 49 -8.92 30.67 -5.51
N ILE A 50 -10.15 30.23 -5.82
CA ILE A 50 -10.58 28.86 -5.50
C ILE A 50 -9.83 27.81 -6.33
N LEU A 51 -9.51 28.10 -7.59
CA LEU A 51 -8.70 27.21 -8.42
C LEU A 51 -7.29 27.03 -7.86
N MET A 52 -6.61 28.14 -7.52
CA MET A 52 -5.26 28.08 -6.96
C MET A 52 -5.22 27.38 -5.60
N ALA A 53 -6.18 27.65 -4.73
CA ALA A 53 -6.32 26.95 -3.45
C ALA A 53 -6.54 25.44 -3.66
N THR A 54 -7.42 25.07 -4.60
CA THR A 54 -7.69 23.66 -4.92
C THR A 54 -6.44 22.97 -5.48
N ILE A 55 -5.69 23.63 -6.37
CA ILE A 55 -4.43 23.10 -6.92
C ILE A 55 -3.42 22.81 -5.81
N GLN A 56 -3.31 23.69 -4.82
CA GLN A 56 -2.41 23.51 -3.66
C GLN A 56 -2.85 22.38 -2.74
N ALA A 57 -4.16 22.16 -2.61
CA ALA A 57 -4.72 21.08 -1.80
C ALA A 57 -4.67 19.70 -2.50
N LEU A 58 -4.35 19.63 -3.80
CA LEU A 58 -4.19 18.35 -4.47
C LEU A 58 -2.98 17.61 -3.92
N ALA A 59 -3.20 16.37 -3.48
CA ALA A 59 -2.12 15.45 -3.15
C ALA A 59 -1.15 15.32 -4.34
N PRO A 60 0.18 15.27 -4.11
CA PRO A 60 1.21 15.17 -5.15
C PRO A 60 1.28 13.75 -5.74
N GLU A 61 0.16 13.29 -6.32
CA GLU A 61 -0.01 11.98 -6.92
C GLU A 61 -0.20 12.13 -8.44
N PRO A 62 0.59 11.44 -9.29
CA PRO A 62 0.52 11.58 -10.74
C PRO A 62 -0.87 11.34 -11.36
N LYS A 63 -1.70 10.45 -10.78
CA LYS A 63 -3.08 10.23 -11.23
C LYS A 63 -3.95 11.49 -11.19
N ARG A 64 -3.60 12.48 -10.33
CA ARG A 64 -4.30 13.75 -10.20
C ARG A 64 -3.73 14.85 -11.09
N TYR A 65 -2.63 14.60 -11.80
CA TYR A 65 -1.90 15.65 -12.51
C TYR A 65 -2.61 16.12 -13.78
N ASN A 66 -3.37 15.25 -14.45
CA ASN A 66 -4.25 15.70 -15.55
C ASN A 66 -5.29 16.73 -15.05
N LEU A 67 -5.87 16.47 -13.88
CA LEU A 67 -6.78 17.43 -13.24
C LEU A 67 -6.03 18.71 -12.84
N LYS A 68 -4.83 18.58 -12.26
CA LYS A 68 -4.00 19.73 -11.90
C LYS A 68 -3.68 20.60 -13.11
N LEU A 69 -3.32 20.01 -14.26
CA LEU A 69 -3.11 20.72 -15.52
C LEU A 69 -4.37 21.45 -15.98
N GLU A 70 -5.52 20.78 -15.96
CA GLU A 70 -6.79 21.41 -16.34
C GLU A 70 -7.09 22.65 -15.48
N LEU A 71 -6.88 22.56 -14.16
CA LEU A 71 -7.07 23.68 -13.25
C LEU A 71 -6.03 24.79 -13.47
N LEU A 72 -4.76 24.45 -13.72
CA LEU A 72 -3.70 25.43 -14.02
C LEU A 72 -3.99 26.19 -15.33
N ASP A 73 -4.43 25.49 -16.38
CA ASP A 73 -4.80 26.10 -17.66
C ASP A 73 -6.01 27.03 -17.51
N LYS A 74 -7.02 26.62 -16.72
CA LYS A 74 -8.17 27.47 -16.37
C LYS A 74 -7.73 28.70 -15.57
N ALA A 75 -6.88 28.53 -14.56
CA ALA A 75 -6.35 29.63 -13.76
C ALA A 75 -5.54 30.62 -14.62
N LYS A 76 -4.72 30.13 -15.55
CA LYS A 76 -3.95 30.98 -16.49
C LYS A 76 -4.86 31.80 -17.40
N LYS A 77 -5.91 31.20 -17.96
CA LYS A 77 -6.91 31.92 -18.77
C LYS A 77 -7.65 32.99 -17.96
N LEU A 78 -7.97 32.70 -16.70
CA LEU A 78 -8.63 33.66 -15.80
C LEU A 78 -7.70 34.78 -15.35
N LEU A 79 -6.40 34.50 -15.14
CA LEU A 79 -5.43 35.49 -14.70
C LEU A 79 -5.42 36.71 -15.62
N GLY A 80 -5.43 36.50 -16.94
CA GLY A 80 -5.47 37.56 -17.94
C GLY A 80 -6.75 38.43 -17.93
N ARG A 81 -7.81 37.96 -17.28
CA ARG A 81 -9.09 38.68 -17.09
C ARG A 81 -9.26 39.25 -15.69
N SER A 82 -8.33 38.96 -14.79
CA SER A 82 -8.40 39.34 -13.38
C SER A 82 -7.53 40.55 -13.08
N LYS A 83 -7.83 41.26 -12.00
CA LYS A 83 -6.96 42.29 -11.41
C LYS A 83 -5.69 41.72 -10.78
N PHE A 84 -5.62 40.41 -10.58
CA PHE A 84 -4.41 39.73 -10.07
C PHE A 84 -3.31 39.60 -11.12
N PHE A 85 -3.56 39.99 -12.37
CA PHE A 85 -2.57 39.87 -13.42
C PHE A 85 -1.24 40.53 -13.01
N ASN A 86 -0.22 39.69 -12.96
CA ASN A 86 1.17 40.07 -12.75
C ASN A 86 2.01 39.17 -13.65
N ARG A 87 2.98 39.75 -14.36
CA ARG A 87 3.90 39.03 -15.25
C ARG A 87 4.65 37.89 -14.56
N GLU A 88 5.05 38.08 -13.31
CA GLU A 88 5.72 37.04 -12.51
C GLU A 88 4.78 35.86 -12.24
N LEU A 89 3.52 36.14 -11.90
CA LEU A 89 2.51 35.11 -11.64
C LEU A 89 2.16 34.33 -12.92
N ASP A 90 2.06 35.03 -14.06
CA ASP A 90 1.83 34.40 -15.36
C ASP A 90 2.97 33.46 -15.77
N LEU A 91 4.22 33.90 -15.60
CA LEU A 91 5.42 33.08 -15.83
C LEU A 91 5.47 31.88 -14.87
N ARG A 92 5.08 32.08 -13.60
CA ARG A 92 5.03 30.99 -12.62
C ARG A 92 4.01 29.93 -13.02
N LEU A 93 2.82 30.32 -13.48
CA LEU A 93 1.83 29.38 -13.99
C LEU A 93 2.35 28.61 -15.22
N ASP A 94 3.07 29.27 -16.14
CA ASP A 94 3.72 28.58 -17.26
C ASP A 94 4.73 27.53 -16.81
N LEU A 95 5.53 27.86 -15.79
CA LEU A 95 6.50 26.92 -15.21
C LEU A 95 5.78 25.74 -14.53
N ASP A 96 4.71 26.01 -13.77
CA ASP A 96 3.94 24.96 -13.09
C ASP A 96 3.22 24.03 -14.08
N ILE A 97 2.69 24.57 -15.18
CA ILE A 97 2.10 23.78 -16.30
C ILE A 97 3.17 22.90 -16.93
N LYS A 98 4.31 23.48 -17.33
CA LYS A 98 5.42 22.73 -17.95
C LYS A 98 5.97 21.65 -17.02
N LYS A 99 6.13 21.96 -15.74
CA LYS A 99 6.58 21.02 -14.72
C LYS A 99 5.58 19.87 -14.58
N THR A 100 4.30 20.17 -14.40
CA THR A 100 3.25 19.15 -14.24
C THR A 100 3.15 18.26 -15.48
N GLN A 101 3.30 18.82 -16.69
CA GLN A 101 3.35 18.05 -17.94
C GLN A 101 4.56 17.09 -17.97
N ALA A 102 5.76 17.58 -17.66
CA ALA A 102 6.96 16.74 -17.61
C ALA A 102 6.82 15.59 -16.58
N GLU A 103 6.20 15.86 -15.43
CA GLU A 103 5.93 14.85 -14.41
C GLU A 103 4.91 13.78 -14.89
N ILE A 104 3.89 14.18 -15.65
CA ILE A 104 2.96 13.25 -16.31
C ILE A 104 3.70 12.38 -17.33
N ASP A 105 4.62 12.95 -18.10
CA ASP A 105 5.39 12.21 -19.10
C ASP A 105 6.28 11.15 -18.44
N ILE A 106 6.95 11.49 -17.34
CA ILE A 106 7.72 10.54 -16.51
C ILE A 106 6.81 9.39 -16.05
N TYR A 107 5.64 9.73 -15.51
CA TYR A 107 4.66 8.78 -15.04
C TYR A 107 4.14 7.86 -16.16
N ASN A 108 3.78 8.41 -17.31
CA ASN A 108 3.24 7.65 -18.44
C ASN A 108 4.25 6.62 -18.96
N LYS A 109 5.53 7.00 -19.03
CA LYS A 109 6.64 6.08 -19.36
C LYS A 109 6.74 4.92 -18.38
N ALA A 110 6.58 5.16 -17.09
CA ALA A 110 6.62 4.09 -16.07
C ALA A 110 5.37 3.18 -16.10
N MET A 111 4.22 3.71 -16.52
CA MET A 111 2.95 2.96 -16.62
C MET A 111 2.84 2.10 -17.88
N ARG A 112 3.53 2.50 -18.95
CA ARG A 112 3.54 1.82 -20.23
C ARG A 112 4.99 1.78 -20.71
N PRO A 113 5.81 0.84 -20.21
CA PRO A 113 7.12 0.62 -20.78
C PRO A 113 6.92 0.31 -22.26
N GLU A 114 7.37 1.19 -23.14
CA GLU A 114 7.29 0.95 -24.58
C GLU A 114 8.22 -0.21 -24.91
N ARG A 115 7.67 -1.25 -25.53
CA ARG A 115 8.51 -2.23 -26.20
C ARG A 115 8.97 -1.60 -27.49
N GLU A 116 10.28 -1.55 -27.70
CA GLU A 116 10.82 -1.21 -29.02
C GLU A 116 10.22 -2.15 -30.07
N GLU A 117 9.70 -1.59 -31.17
CA GLU A 117 9.20 -2.37 -32.30
C GLU A 117 10.34 -3.24 -32.85
N GLY A 118 10.14 -4.56 -32.86
CA GLY A 118 11.15 -5.53 -33.29
C GLY A 118 12.06 -6.05 -32.18
N ALA A 119 11.88 -5.62 -30.92
CA ALA A 119 12.58 -6.22 -29.78
C ALA A 119 12.30 -7.73 -29.70
N PRO A 120 13.33 -8.55 -29.42
CA PRO A 120 13.13 -9.99 -29.27
C PRO A 120 12.07 -10.29 -28.19
N PRO A 121 11.28 -11.36 -28.35
CA PRO A 121 10.34 -11.77 -27.32
C PRO A 121 11.11 -11.95 -26.00
N PRO A 122 10.50 -11.56 -24.87
CA PRO A 122 11.14 -11.59 -23.57
C PRO A 122 11.67 -13.00 -23.32
N GLU A 123 12.92 -13.12 -22.88
CA GLU A 123 13.48 -14.40 -22.49
C GLU A 123 12.65 -14.97 -21.33
N LEU A 124 11.72 -15.88 -21.64
CA LEU A 124 10.79 -16.49 -20.69
C LEU A 124 11.53 -17.17 -19.52
N ASN A 125 12.78 -17.60 -19.74
CA ASN A 125 13.60 -18.28 -18.74
C ASN A 125 14.25 -17.34 -17.70
N ARG A 126 14.05 -16.01 -17.77
CA ARG A 126 14.73 -15.01 -16.92
C ARG A 126 13.82 -13.89 -16.42
N GLN A 127 12.55 -14.17 -16.13
CA GLN A 127 11.70 -13.20 -15.45
C GLN A 127 12.15 -13.04 -13.99
N LYS A 128 12.62 -11.83 -13.66
CA LYS A 128 13.11 -11.46 -12.33
C LYS A 128 12.16 -10.46 -11.69
N LEU A 129 11.79 -10.71 -10.43
CA LEU A 129 11.15 -9.74 -9.56
C LEU A 129 12.24 -9.12 -8.69
N ILE A 130 12.43 -7.81 -8.78
CA ILE A 130 13.45 -7.12 -7.98
C ILE A 130 12.77 -6.51 -6.76
N VAL A 131 13.27 -6.79 -5.56
CA VAL A 131 12.67 -6.33 -4.30
C VAL A 131 13.51 -5.20 -3.70
N GLN A 132 12.81 -4.18 -3.22
CA GLN A 132 13.29 -3.09 -2.39
C GLN A 132 12.46 -3.09 -1.09
N THR A 133 13.11 -3.23 0.06
CA THR A 133 12.44 -3.28 1.38
C THR A 133 13.40 -2.83 2.47
N ASP A 134 12.85 -2.41 3.62
CA ASP A 134 13.61 -2.03 4.81
C ASP A 134 14.17 -3.24 5.59
N ALA A 135 13.59 -4.43 5.41
CA ALA A 135 14.02 -5.67 6.07
C ALA A 135 14.37 -6.79 5.06
N PRO A 136 15.35 -6.59 4.16
CA PRO A 136 15.63 -7.53 3.07
C PRO A 136 16.06 -8.91 3.55
N GLU A 137 16.89 -8.98 4.60
CA GLU A 137 17.32 -10.26 5.18
C GLU A 137 16.15 -11.05 5.75
N TYR A 138 15.20 -10.36 6.42
CA TYR A 138 14.01 -11.02 6.94
C TYR A 138 13.13 -11.54 5.82
N PHE A 139 12.70 -10.67 4.90
CA PHE A 139 11.73 -11.05 3.88
C PHE A 139 12.29 -12.02 2.83
N LEU A 140 13.58 -11.94 2.48
CA LEU A 140 14.16 -12.73 1.38
C LEU A 140 14.86 -14.02 1.87
N ASN A 141 15.22 -14.13 3.16
CA ASN A 141 15.93 -15.30 3.68
C ASN A 141 15.20 -15.97 4.87
N ILE A 142 14.88 -15.21 5.91
CA ILE A 142 14.33 -15.77 7.16
C ILE A 142 12.87 -16.18 6.96
N ALA A 143 12.03 -15.29 6.44
CA ALA A 143 10.60 -15.51 6.25
C ALA A 143 10.31 -16.76 5.38
N PRO A 144 10.96 -17.01 4.22
CA PRO A 144 10.73 -18.24 3.46
C PRO A 144 11.00 -19.53 4.25
N LYS A 145 12.04 -19.55 5.10
CA LYS A 145 12.35 -20.70 5.97
C LYS A 145 11.28 -20.89 7.04
N ARG A 146 10.80 -19.80 7.64
CA ARG A 146 9.73 -19.81 8.65
C ARG A 146 8.40 -20.24 8.06
N ALA A 147 8.02 -19.73 6.88
CA ALA A 147 6.80 -20.15 6.18
C ALA A 147 6.83 -21.65 5.82
N THR A 148 7.97 -22.16 5.35
CA THR A 148 8.15 -23.61 5.13
C THR A 148 7.94 -24.39 6.42
N SER A 149 8.50 -23.95 7.55
CA SER A 149 8.38 -24.64 8.84
C SER A 149 6.94 -24.62 9.34
N TYR A 150 6.27 -23.46 9.27
CA TYR A 150 4.87 -23.27 9.62
C TYR A 150 3.95 -24.26 8.90
N TYR A 151 4.05 -24.36 7.56
CA TYR A 151 3.21 -25.28 6.80
C TYR A 151 3.60 -26.75 7.00
N GLN A 152 4.88 -27.06 7.28
CA GLN A 152 5.29 -28.42 7.63
C GLN A 152 4.66 -28.87 8.95
N GLU A 153 4.73 -28.03 9.99
CA GLU A 153 4.16 -28.32 11.30
C GLU A 153 2.64 -28.44 11.23
N LYS A 154 1.97 -27.49 10.56
CA LYS A 154 0.51 -27.47 10.41
C LYS A 154 -0.05 -28.75 9.78
N PHE A 155 0.61 -29.27 8.76
CA PHE A 155 0.16 -30.46 8.03
C PHE A 155 0.86 -31.75 8.47
N GLY A 156 1.64 -31.71 9.56
CA GLY A 156 2.35 -32.89 10.09
C GLY A 156 3.39 -33.47 9.12
N LEU A 157 3.93 -32.67 8.21
CA LEU A 157 4.86 -33.12 7.17
C LEU A 157 6.30 -33.14 7.68
N SER A 158 6.87 -34.33 7.79
CA SER A 158 8.31 -34.47 8.03
C SER A 158 9.12 -33.91 6.85
N LYS A 159 10.39 -33.54 7.09
CA LYS A 159 11.31 -33.12 6.02
C LYS A 159 11.48 -34.21 4.94
N LYS A 160 11.49 -35.48 5.35
CA LYS A 160 11.58 -36.64 4.43
C LYS A 160 10.32 -36.75 3.58
N ALA A 161 9.13 -36.63 4.19
CA ALA A 161 7.86 -36.66 3.47
C ALA A 161 7.73 -35.48 2.49
N LYS A 162 8.13 -34.25 2.88
CA LYS A 162 8.14 -33.09 1.97
C LYS A 162 8.99 -33.34 0.72
N THR A 163 10.23 -33.81 0.90
CA THR A 163 11.13 -34.16 -0.22
C THR A 163 10.59 -35.33 -1.03
N GLY A 164 10.12 -36.38 -0.34
CA GLY A 164 9.51 -37.58 -0.88
C GLY A 164 8.21 -37.34 -1.62
N GLN A 165 7.57 -36.18 -1.47
CA GLN A 165 6.35 -35.81 -2.20
C GLN A 165 6.60 -34.73 -3.28
N HIS A 166 7.80 -34.18 -3.37
CA HIS A 166 8.14 -33.14 -4.34
C HIS A 166 8.21 -33.71 -5.77
N PHE A 167 7.33 -33.25 -6.67
CA PHE A 167 7.28 -33.74 -8.06
C PHE A 167 8.43 -33.28 -8.96
N SER A 168 9.31 -32.38 -8.49
CA SER A 168 10.53 -32.03 -9.22
C SER A 168 11.70 -32.93 -8.78
N GLY A 169 12.52 -33.36 -9.73
CA GLY A 169 13.68 -34.21 -9.48
C GLY A 169 13.93 -35.23 -10.59
N SER A 170 14.97 -36.06 -10.42
CA SER A 170 15.25 -37.18 -11.30
C SER A 170 14.12 -38.23 -11.26
N PRO A 171 13.97 -39.04 -12.33
CA PRO A 171 12.96 -40.10 -12.38
C PRO A 171 12.99 -40.97 -11.13
N ARG A 172 11.84 -41.12 -10.47
CA ARG A 172 11.72 -41.92 -9.26
C ARG A 172 11.48 -43.38 -9.62
N LYS A 173 12.09 -44.27 -8.84
CA LYS A 173 11.80 -45.70 -8.91
C LYS A 173 10.40 -45.95 -8.32
N PHE A 174 9.65 -46.88 -8.90
CA PHE A 174 8.38 -47.33 -8.36
C PHE A 174 8.61 -47.98 -6.99
N ASP A 175 7.98 -47.44 -5.94
CA ASP A 175 8.18 -47.82 -4.54
C ASP A 175 6.88 -47.62 -3.72
N PRO A 176 5.89 -48.51 -3.89
CA PRO A 176 4.54 -48.34 -3.32
C PRO A 176 4.47 -48.50 -1.80
N ASP A 177 5.46 -49.17 -1.21
CA ASP A 177 5.51 -49.49 0.21
C ASP A 177 6.31 -48.44 1.01
N ASN A 178 6.72 -47.35 0.38
CA ASN A 178 7.50 -46.29 1.01
C ASN A 178 6.61 -45.39 1.89
N PRO A 179 6.71 -45.47 3.22
CA PRO A 179 5.84 -44.69 4.11
C PRO A 179 6.08 -43.17 4.00
N ASP A 180 7.25 -42.72 3.52
CA ASP A 180 7.54 -41.30 3.30
C ASP A 180 6.83 -40.74 2.04
N VAL A 181 6.44 -41.60 1.09
CA VAL A 181 5.77 -41.23 -0.16
C VAL A 181 4.25 -41.46 -0.08
N GLN A 182 3.81 -42.35 0.81
CA GLN A 182 2.39 -42.61 1.06
C GLN A 182 1.68 -41.33 1.54
N LYS A 183 0.51 -41.05 0.95
CA LYS A 183 -0.21 -39.78 1.06
C LYS A 183 -1.17 -39.74 2.26
N GLU A 184 -0.70 -40.07 3.46
CA GLU A 184 -1.57 -40.14 4.65
C GLU A 184 -1.47 -38.90 5.57
N PHE A 185 -1.26 -37.72 5.01
CA PHE A 185 -1.39 -36.47 5.75
C PHE A 185 -2.58 -35.69 5.18
N SER A 186 -3.71 -35.68 5.89
CA SER A 186 -4.92 -34.97 5.48
C SER A 186 -4.63 -33.50 5.18
N GLY A 187 -4.95 -33.04 3.96
CA GLY A 187 -4.70 -31.66 3.52
C GLY A 187 -3.29 -31.38 2.96
N ALA A 188 -2.36 -32.33 3.02
CA ALA A 188 -0.96 -32.20 2.62
C ALA A 188 -0.68 -32.63 1.17
N CYS A 189 -1.59 -32.35 0.23
CA CYS A 189 -1.41 -32.78 -1.15
C CYS A 189 -0.26 -31.99 -1.82
N ALA A 190 0.70 -32.69 -2.43
CA ALA A 190 1.99 -32.12 -2.81
C ALA A 190 1.94 -30.87 -3.73
N PRO A 191 1.03 -30.73 -4.72
CA PRO A 191 0.89 -29.50 -5.49
C PRO A 191 0.46 -28.31 -4.62
N PHE A 192 -0.45 -28.53 -3.66
CA PHE A 192 -0.88 -27.50 -2.71
C PHE A 192 0.22 -27.16 -1.71
N MET A 193 0.97 -28.16 -1.24
CA MET A 193 2.11 -27.94 -0.36
C MET A 193 3.25 -27.21 -1.05
N ASN A 194 3.46 -27.48 -2.35
CA ASN A 194 4.40 -26.72 -3.17
C ASN A 194 3.94 -25.26 -3.31
N ALA A 195 2.66 -25.03 -3.64
CA ALA A 195 2.10 -23.69 -3.74
C ALA A 195 2.14 -22.90 -2.42
N ARG A 196 2.05 -23.57 -1.26
CA ARG A 196 2.15 -22.93 0.07
C ARG A 196 3.58 -22.78 0.54
N SER A 197 4.45 -23.77 0.39
CA SER A 197 5.80 -23.74 0.96
C SER A 197 6.80 -22.94 0.13
N ASN A 198 6.58 -22.87 -1.20
CA ASN A 198 7.49 -22.23 -2.14
C ASN A 198 6.96 -20.90 -2.67
N ALA A 199 5.75 -20.48 -2.28
CA ALA A 199 5.30 -19.13 -2.55
C ALA A 199 5.98 -18.13 -1.62
N PHE A 200 6.02 -16.87 -2.07
CA PHE A 200 6.59 -15.79 -1.31
C PHE A 200 5.56 -15.24 -0.32
N HIS A 201 5.80 -15.39 0.98
CA HIS A 201 4.89 -14.92 2.02
C HIS A 201 5.43 -13.67 2.69
N LEU A 202 4.56 -12.67 2.84
CA LEU A 202 4.74 -11.57 3.76
C LEU A 202 4.27 -12.00 5.14
N MET A 203 5.15 -11.82 6.12
CA MET A 203 4.99 -12.18 7.51
C MET A 203 5.57 -11.06 8.38
N LEU A 204 5.22 -11.05 9.66
CA LEU A 204 5.75 -10.07 10.61
C LEU A 204 6.68 -10.76 11.61
N PRO A 205 7.82 -10.15 11.99
CA PRO A 205 8.73 -10.71 12.99
C PRO A 205 8.26 -10.48 14.44
N PHE A 206 7.02 -10.00 14.62
CA PHE A 206 6.36 -9.68 15.89
C PHE A 206 4.89 -10.11 15.84
N ASP A 207 4.25 -10.20 17.01
CA ASP A 207 2.82 -10.54 17.09
C ASP A 207 1.96 -9.33 16.74
N LEU A 208 0.84 -9.57 16.08
CA LEU A 208 -0.15 -8.56 15.72
C LEU A 208 -1.49 -8.89 16.40
N LYS A 209 -2.11 -7.90 17.01
CA LYS A 209 -3.48 -7.98 17.52
C LYS A 209 -4.35 -6.90 16.88
N ILE A 210 -5.50 -7.30 16.36
CA ILE A 210 -6.55 -6.40 15.86
C ILE A 210 -7.80 -6.67 16.69
N SER A 211 -8.37 -5.63 17.30
CA SER A 211 -9.49 -5.79 18.23
C SER A 211 -10.48 -4.64 18.07
N LYS A 212 -11.77 -4.89 18.30
CA LYS A 212 -12.78 -3.84 18.50
C LYS A 212 -12.79 -3.28 19.92
N LYS A 213 -12.03 -3.91 20.81
CA LYS A 213 -11.95 -3.57 22.24
C LYS A 213 -10.52 -3.18 22.61
N PRO A 214 -10.34 -2.23 23.54
CA PRO A 214 -9.03 -1.72 23.93
C PRO A 214 -8.26 -2.63 24.90
N ASP A 215 -8.87 -3.74 25.33
CA ASP A 215 -8.33 -4.63 26.36
C ASP A 215 -7.17 -5.48 25.85
N GLU A 216 -6.27 -5.84 26.78
CA GLU A 216 -5.13 -6.74 26.56
C GLU A 216 -4.28 -6.35 25.33
N SER A 217 -3.99 -5.06 25.17
CA SER A 217 -3.12 -4.57 24.10
C SER A 217 -1.70 -5.12 24.22
N LEU A 218 -1.03 -5.32 23.08
CA LEU A 218 0.37 -5.71 23.04
C LEU A 218 1.29 -4.54 23.40
N ASP A 219 2.53 -4.86 23.77
CA ASP A 219 3.44 -4.00 24.55
C ASP A 219 4.24 -2.98 23.73
N ALA A 220 4.38 -3.14 22.40
CA ALA A 220 5.20 -2.23 21.62
C ALA A 220 4.49 -0.95 21.21
N ILE A 221 3.24 -1.06 20.74
CA ILE A 221 2.46 0.06 20.22
C ILE A 221 0.98 -0.28 20.17
N VAL A 222 0.14 0.74 20.31
CA VAL A 222 -1.30 0.69 20.03
C VAL A 222 -1.67 1.84 19.10
N ARG A 223 -2.42 1.56 18.04
CA ARG A 223 -3.05 2.55 17.17
C ARG A 223 -4.55 2.31 17.12
N ILE A 224 -5.29 3.41 17.04
CA ILE A 224 -6.74 3.41 17.03
C ILE A 224 -7.19 3.94 15.69
N PHE A 225 -8.13 3.26 15.06
CA PHE A 225 -8.74 3.70 13.81
C PHE A 225 -10.25 3.66 13.95
N TYR A 226 -10.92 4.62 13.34
CA TYR A 226 -12.34 4.54 13.03
C TYR A 226 -12.49 4.01 11.61
N CYS A 227 -13.18 2.89 11.42
CA CYS A 227 -13.24 2.16 10.16
C CYS A 227 -14.68 1.78 9.78
N LYS A 228 -15.17 2.40 8.71
CA LYS A 228 -16.50 2.16 8.15
C LYS A 228 -16.37 1.90 6.63
N PRO A 229 -17.30 1.19 5.98
CA PRO A 229 -17.30 1.11 4.53
C PRO A 229 -17.22 2.51 3.88
N GLY A 230 -16.18 2.73 3.08
CA GLY A 230 -15.92 4.00 2.39
C GLY A 230 -15.33 5.12 3.24
N TYR A 231 -15.07 4.91 4.53
CA TYR A 231 -14.51 5.92 5.41
C TYR A 231 -13.56 5.31 6.44
N SER A 232 -12.40 5.91 6.61
CA SER A 232 -11.53 5.50 7.69
C SER A 232 -10.65 6.63 8.17
N PHE A 233 -10.43 6.71 9.48
CA PHE A 233 -9.78 7.87 10.08
C PHE A 233 -8.90 7.44 11.26
N PRO A 234 -7.63 7.90 11.32
CA PRO A 234 -6.74 7.61 12.43
C PRO A 234 -7.11 8.42 13.67
N LEU A 235 -7.15 7.74 14.82
CA LEU A 235 -7.51 8.32 16.10
C LEU A 235 -6.36 8.19 17.10
N ALA A 236 -6.39 9.03 18.12
CA ALA A 236 -5.59 8.91 19.34
C ALA A 236 -6.51 8.90 20.56
N TYR A 237 -5.96 8.49 21.71
CA TYR A 237 -6.68 8.48 22.98
C TYR A 237 -5.90 9.32 23.99
N GLU A 238 -6.47 10.46 24.37
CA GLU A 238 -5.86 11.39 25.31
C GLU A 238 -6.86 11.82 26.37
N MET A 239 -6.42 11.87 27.63
CA MET A 239 -7.23 12.33 28.77
C MET A 239 -8.62 11.66 28.87
N GLY A 240 -8.70 10.38 28.51
CA GLY A 240 -9.96 9.61 28.59
C GLY A 240 -10.91 9.83 27.40
N LYS A 241 -10.45 10.47 26.31
CA LYS A 241 -11.27 10.76 25.14
C LYS A 241 -10.57 10.33 23.86
N LEU A 242 -11.38 9.92 22.87
CA LEU A 242 -10.89 9.77 21.51
C LEU A 242 -10.74 11.15 20.87
N ILE A 243 -9.58 11.36 20.25
CA ILE A 243 -9.26 12.57 19.54
C ILE A 243 -8.83 12.24 18.11
N SER A 244 -9.01 13.18 17.20
CA SER A 244 -8.42 13.14 15.87
C SER A 244 -6.90 13.19 16.00
N GLN A 245 -6.20 12.23 15.37
CA GLN A 245 -4.74 12.21 15.39
C GLN A 245 -4.13 13.39 14.62
N GLN A 246 -4.88 14.03 13.71
CA GLN A 246 -4.35 15.06 12.83
C GLN A 246 -4.39 16.45 13.46
N ASP A 247 -5.51 16.84 14.04
CA ASP A 247 -5.76 18.19 14.55
C ASP A 247 -6.07 18.21 16.06
N GLY A 248 -6.07 17.06 16.72
CA GLY A 248 -6.28 16.92 18.16
C GLY A 248 -7.72 17.20 18.61
N GLN A 249 -8.68 17.34 17.69
CA GLN A 249 -10.07 17.60 18.06
C GLN A 249 -10.66 16.41 18.81
N VAL A 250 -11.36 16.70 19.90
CA VAL A 250 -12.13 15.70 20.66
C VAL A 250 -13.31 15.24 19.84
N LEU A 251 -13.44 13.93 19.67
CA LEU A 251 -14.51 13.30 18.91
C LEU A 251 -15.48 12.59 19.85
N ASP A 252 -16.77 12.79 19.63
CA ASP A 252 -17.83 12.13 20.39
C ASP A 252 -18.11 10.73 19.82
N ILE A 253 -17.20 9.79 20.11
CA ILE A 253 -17.27 8.39 19.69
C ILE A 253 -17.28 7.52 20.93
N ALA A 254 -18.28 6.66 21.06
CA ALA A 254 -18.38 5.72 22.16
C ALA A 254 -17.31 4.61 22.02
N MET A 255 -16.71 4.18 23.14
CA MET A 255 -15.64 3.17 23.13
C MET A 255 -16.09 1.77 22.70
N ASP A 256 -17.39 1.52 22.67
CA ASP A 256 -18.03 0.29 22.20
C ASP A 256 -18.56 0.41 20.75
N ASP A 257 -18.25 1.51 20.05
CA ASP A 257 -18.63 1.67 18.65
C ASP A 257 -18.02 0.55 17.79
N PRO A 258 -18.83 -0.18 17.00
CA PRO A 258 -18.37 -1.34 16.24
C PRO A 258 -17.39 -1.01 15.10
N ASN A 259 -17.23 0.27 14.77
CA ASN A 259 -16.29 0.77 13.77
C ASN A 259 -14.92 1.12 14.37
N LEU A 260 -14.76 1.08 15.71
CA LEU A 260 -13.46 1.25 16.33
C LEU A 260 -12.60 0.00 16.14
N LEU A 261 -11.35 0.22 15.73
CA LEU A 261 -10.32 -0.80 15.65
C LEU A 261 -9.10 -0.35 16.45
N PHE A 262 -8.74 -1.16 17.43
CA PHE A 262 -7.52 -1.11 18.21
C PHE A 262 -6.54 -2.12 17.62
N VAL A 263 -5.45 -1.61 17.06
CA VAL A 263 -4.37 -2.42 16.50
C VAL A 263 -3.18 -2.29 17.43
N SER A 264 -2.66 -3.41 17.92
CA SER A 264 -1.46 -3.42 18.74
C SER A 264 -0.45 -4.44 18.24
N ALA A 265 0.83 -4.19 18.51
CA ALA A 265 1.92 -5.09 18.15
C ALA A 265 2.82 -5.38 19.35
N SER A 266 3.42 -6.56 19.38
CA SER A 266 4.44 -6.90 20.37
C SER A 266 5.81 -6.37 19.96
N LYS A 267 6.78 -6.46 20.87
CA LYS A 267 8.20 -6.41 20.48
C LYS A 267 8.54 -7.48 19.44
N VAL A 268 9.66 -7.30 18.74
CA VAL A 268 10.23 -8.32 17.85
C VAL A 268 10.45 -9.63 18.63
N LYS A 269 9.91 -10.73 18.09
CA LYS A 269 10.04 -12.09 18.65
C LYS A 269 10.88 -13.02 17.79
N GLU A 270 11.06 -12.71 16.49
CA GLU A 270 12.01 -13.43 15.64
C GLU A 270 13.45 -13.16 16.09
N LYS A 271 14.13 -14.20 16.56
CA LYS A 271 15.48 -14.11 17.12
C LYS A 271 16.56 -13.82 16.07
N GLU A 272 16.35 -14.27 14.83
CA GLU A 272 17.28 -14.04 13.72
C GLU A 272 17.07 -12.65 13.08
N PHE A 273 16.11 -11.85 13.55
CA PHE A 273 15.84 -10.52 13.01
C PHE A 273 16.84 -9.50 13.56
N THR A 274 17.65 -8.92 12.67
CA THR A 274 18.75 -8.02 13.04
C THR A 274 18.60 -6.60 12.49
N ASN A 275 17.53 -6.29 11.78
CA ASN A 275 17.41 -5.06 10.98
C ASN A 275 16.43 -4.06 11.62
N PRO A 276 16.88 -3.12 12.47
CA PRO A 276 16.06 -1.96 12.81
C PRO A 276 15.83 -1.09 11.55
N PRO A 277 14.69 -0.39 11.42
CA PRO A 277 14.48 0.58 10.35
C PRO A 277 15.58 1.66 10.36
N GLU A 278 16.04 2.12 9.19
CA GLU A 278 17.02 3.22 9.07
C GLU A 278 16.53 4.52 9.73
N ASP A 279 15.21 4.67 9.80
CA ASP A 279 14.43 5.77 10.34
C ASP A 279 13.83 5.45 11.72
N ALA A 280 14.41 4.49 12.45
CA ALA A 280 14.07 4.22 13.84
C ALA A 280 14.32 5.46 14.71
N ARG A 281 13.32 5.83 15.52
CA ARG A 281 13.49 6.96 16.43
C ARG A 281 14.52 6.64 17.52
N PRO A 282 15.43 7.57 17.86
CA PRO A 282 16.51 7.29 18.83
C PRO A 282 16.03 6.93 20.24
N ASP A 283 14.80 7.33 20.60
CA ASP A 283 14.18 7.15 21.90
C ASP A 283 13.39 5.84 22.04
N VAL A 284 13.21 5.09 20.95
CA VAL A 284 12.49 3.80 20.95
C VAL A 284 13.49 2.65 21.13
N PRO A 285 13.28 1.75 22.11
CA PRO A 285 14.14 0.58 22.28
C PRO A 285 14.26 -0.25 20.98
N PRO A 286 15.45 -0.80 20.65
CA PRO A 286 15.68 -1.49 19.37
C PRO A 286 14.68 -2.62 19.07
N GLU A 287 14.26 -3.36 20.09
CA GLU A 287 13.30 -4.46 19.98
C GLU A 287 11.85 -4.00 19.67
N LEU A 288 11.55 -2.72 19.86
CA LEU A 288 10.26 -2.10 19.55
C LEU A 288 10.31 -1.30 18.24
N ALA A 289 11.50 -0.88 17.81
CA ALA A 289 11.68 0.05 16.70
C ALA A 289 11.00 -0.41 15.40
N TYR A 290 11.17 -1.69 15.02
CA TYR A 290 10.55 -2.21 13.80
C TYR A 290 9.01 -2.33 13.90
N PRO A 291 8.42 -2.97 14.94
CA PRO A 291 6.97 -2.98 15.13
C PRO A 291 6.35 -1.58 15.15
N VAL A 292 6.93 -0.65 15.91
CA VAL A 292 6.48 0.75 16.00
C VAL A 292 6.48 1.38 14.61
N SER A 293 7.60 1.27 13.89
CA SER A 293 7.75 1.80 12.53
C SER A 293 6.68 1.28 11.57
N VAL A 294 6.42 -0.03 11.56
CA VAL A 294 5.43 -0.66 10.68
C VAL A 294 4.00 -0.22 11.04
N ILE A 295 3.64 -0.24 12.33
CA ILE A 295 2.29 0.10 12.78
C ILE A 295 2.03 1.60 12.69
N GLU A 296 3.04 2.47 12.89
CA GLU A 296 2.87 3.92 12.74
C GLU A 296 2.51 4.34 11.31
N ARG A 297 3.09 3.66 10.32
CA ARG A 297 2.84 3.86 8.88
C ARG A 297 1.56 3.19 8.39
N SER A 298 0.99 2.31 9.20
CA SER A 298 -0.21 1.57 8.83
C SER A 298 -1.41 2.51 8.78
N GLY A 299 -2.33 2.18 7.89
CA GLY A 299 -3.55 2.93 7.69
C GLY A 299 -4.72 1.98 7.52
N THR A 300 -5.76 2.48 6.88
CA THR A 300 -7.01 1.74 6.71
C THR A 300 -7.59 2.05 5.35
N LEU A 301 -8.24 1.05 4.75
CA LEU A 301 -8.93 1.16 3.47
C LEU A 301 -10.35 0.63 3.65
N GLY A 302 -11.27 1.53 4.03
CA GLY A 302 -12.61 1.15 4.44
C GLY A 302 -12.57 0.21 5.66
N PRO A 303 -13.04 -1.04 5.55
CA PRO A 303 -13.01 -1.99 6.66
C PRO A 303 -11.66 -2.71 6.84
N PHE A 304 -10.71 -2.56 5.92
CA PHE A 304 -9.42 -3.22 6.01
C PHE A 304 -8.42 -2.37 6.80
N PHE A 305 -7.72 -2.98 7.75
CA PHE A 305 -6.46 -2.50 8.27
C PHE A 305 -5.35 -2.77 7.25
N GLN A 306 -4.66 -1.73 6.82
CA GLN A 306 -3.61 -1.79 5.81
C GLN A 306 -2.24 -1.61 6.47
N ILE A 307 -1.44 -2.67 6.45
CA ILE A 307 -0.05 -2.65 6.90
C ILE A 307 0.84 -2.27 5.72
N VAL A 308 1.54 -1.16 5.86
CA VAL A 308 2.51 -0.67 4.87
C VAL A 308 3.85 -1.34 5.16
N THR A 309 4.22 -2.33 4.35
CA THR A 309 5.41 -3.19 4.58
C THR A 309 6.69 -2.62 3.97
N HIS A 310 6.60 -1.51 3.23
CA HIS A 310 7.69 -1.01 2.37
C HIS A 310 8.26 -2.07 1.42
N PHE A 311 7.51 -3.12 1.12
CA PHE A 311 7.91 -4.18 0.20
C PHE A 311 7.59 -3.75 -1.24
N LYS A 312 8.53 -3.06 -1.88
CA LYS A 312 8.43 -2.60 -3.27
C LYS A 312 8.99 -3.67 -4.21
N VAL A 313 8.18 -4.09 -5.17
CA VAL A 313 8.52 -5.10 -6.16
C VAL A 313 8.53 -4.48 -7.55
N TRP A 314 9.66 -4.59 -8.24
CA TRP A 314 9.82 -4.23 -9.64
C TRP A 314 9.66 -5.46 -10.52
N PHE A 315 8.96 -5.30 -11.64
CA PHE A 315 8.63 -6.39 -12.55
C PHE A 315 8.32 -5.87 -13.95
N ASP A 316 8.52 -6.71 -14.97
CA ASP A 316 8.10 -6.42 -16.34
C ASP A 316 6.58 -6.63 -16.46
N ALA A 317 5.83 -5.53 -16.39
CA ALA A 317 4.37 -5.52 -16.50
C ALA A 317 3.85 -5.99 -17.88
N SER A 318 4.70 -6.07 -18.91
CA SER A 318 4.33 -6.63 -20.21
C SER A 318 4.29 -8.16 -20.22
N VAL A 319 4.86 -8.80 -19.18
CA VAL A 319 5.01 -10.27 -19.10
C VAL A 319 4.39 -10.85 -17.83
N VAL A 320 4.52 -10.14 -16.70
CA VAL A 320 4.15 -10.61 -15.37
C VAL A 320 3.07 -9.72 -14.79
N SER A 321 2.04 -10.34 -14.22
CA SER A 321 1.17 -9.69 -13.24
C SER A 321 1.42 -10.30 -11.87
N LEU A 322 1.26 -9.53 -10.80
CA LEU A 322 1.45 -10.01 -9.44
C LEU A 322 0.09 -10.18 -8.76
N LEU A 323 -0.32 -11.41 -8.50
CA LEU A 323 -1.48 -11.68 -7.65
C LEU A 323 -1.02 -11.60 -6.20
N ILE A 324 -1.65 -10.70 -5.44
CA ILE A 324 -1.51 -10.62 -3.99
C ILE A 324 -2.80 -11.13 -3.37
N GLN A 325 -2.68 -11.96 -2.34
CA GLN A 325 -3.83 -12.47 -1.61
C GLN A 325 -3.51 -12.71 -0.15
N GLY A 326 -4.52 -12.55 0.71
CA GLY A 326 -4.49 -13.04 2.07
C GLY A 326 -4.09 -14.52 2.11
N ALA A 327 -3.26 -14.87 3.08
CA ALA A 327 -2.90 -16.25 3.31
C ALA A 327 -4.17 -17.07 3.60
N PRO A 328 -4.25 -18.32 3.10
CA PRO A 328 -5.45 -19.13 3.21
C PRO A 328 -5.84 -19.46 4.65
N ASP A 329 -4.91 -19.28 5.60
CA ASP A 329 -5.05 -19.67 6.99
C ASP A 329 -5.51 -18.52 7.90
N LEU A 330 -5.66 -17.30 7.37
CA LEU A 330 -6.05 -16.12 8.16
C LEU A 330 -7.36 -16.32 8.94
N TYR A 331 -8.29 -17.12 8.41
CA TYR A 331 -9.58 -17.39 9.07
C TYR A 331 -9.41 -18.09 10.43
N GLU A 332 -8.33 -18.86 10.62
CA GLU A 332 -8.03 -19.55 11.88
C GLU A 332 -7.64 -18.56 12.98
N TYR A 333 -7.18 -17.36 12.58
CA TYR A 333 -6.86 -16.25 13.46
C TYR A 333 -8.00 -15.22 13.52
N GLY A 334 -9.17 -15.54 12.97
CA GLY A 334 -10.31 -14.64 12.93
C GLY A 334 -10.16 -13.48 11.94
N LEU A 335 -9.32 -13.65 10.90
CA LEU A 335 -9.04 -12.62 9.90
C LEU A 335 -9.42 -13.05 8.48
N GLN A 336 -9.67 -12.06 7.64
CA GLN A 336 -9.74 -12.18 6.19
C GLN A 336 -8.71 -11.25 5.58
N GLY A 337 -8.09 -11.69 4.48
CA GLY A 337 -7.12 -10.88 3.75
C GLY A 337 -7.68 -10.42 2.42
N GLY A 338 -7.38 -9.19 2.03
CA GLY A 338 -7.69 -8.69 0.70
C GLY A 338 -6.97 -9.49 -0.39
N SER A 339 -7.49 -9.43 -1.61
CA SER A 339 -6.82 -9.99 -2.80
C SER A 339 -6.92 -9.04 -3.97
N GLY A 340 -5.87 -8.96 -4.78
CA GLY A 340 -5.84 -8.08 -5.94
C GLY A 340 -4.78 -8.50 -6.94
N LEU A 341 -5.01 -8.17 -8.20
CA LEU A 341 -4.02 -8.33 -9.26
C LEU A 341 -3.34 -6.99 -9.51
N MET A 342 -2.04 -6.94 -9.29
CA MET A 342 -1.20 -5.78 -9.59
C MET A 342 -0.58 -5.99 -10.97
N THR A 343 -1.01 -5.19 -11.94
CA THR A 343 -0.58 -5.34 -13.35
C THR A 343 0.35 -4.23 -13.82
N ARG A 344 0.46 -3.13 -13.07
CA ARG A 344 1.29 -1.94 -13.35
C ARG A 344 1.40 -1.10 -12.09
N SER A 345 2.24 -0.07 -12.08
CA SER A 345 2.35 0.82 -10.94
C SER A 345 0.99 1.44 -10.55
N HIS A 346 0.76 1.70 -9.26
CA HIS A 346 -0.55 2.10 -8.74
C HIS A 346 -0.82 3.62 -8.68
N ALA A 347 0.01 4.47 -9.28
CA ALA A 347 -0.20 5.93 -9.40
C ALA A 347 -0.43 6.68 -8.08
N SER A 348 -0.16 6.03 -6.95
CA SER A 348 -0.33 6.54 -5.59
C SER A 348 0.96 7.05 -4.97
N ASP A 349 2.07 6.88 -5.68
CA ASP A 349 3.41 7.29 -5.23
C ASP A 349 3.87 8.60 -5.89
N LYS A 350 4.94 9.20 -5.37
CA LYS A 350 5.49 10.47 -5.86
C LYS A 350 6.28 10.28 -7.17
N VAL A 351 6.35 11.33 -7.98
CA VAL A 351 7.00 11.31 -9.32
C VAL A 351 8.46 10.88 -9.24
N GLU A 352 9.16 11.28 -8.18
CA GLU A 352 10.58 11.00 -7.98
C GLU A 352 10.87 9.49 -7.96
N ASN A 353 9.94 8.69 -7.40
CA ASN A 353 10.07 7.24 -7.33
C ASN A 353 9.92 6.56 -8.71
N TYR A 354 9.19 7.19 -9.64
CA TYR A 354 9.15 6.74 -11.05
C TYR A 354 10.37 7.21 -11.82
N ALA A 355 10.87 8.42 -11.54
CA ALA A 355 12.08 8.95 -12.16
C ALA A 355 13.34 8.16 -11.76
N GLU A 356 13.42 7.66 -10.52
CA GLU A 356 14.53 6.81 -10.06
C GLU A 356 14.63 5.51 -10.88
N GLY A 357 13.49 4.89 -11.20
CA GLY A 357 13.44 3.71 -12.06
C GLY A 357 14.05 3.97 -13.45
N GLN A 358 13.82 5.15 -14.02
CA GLN A 358 14.37 5.54 -15.33
C GLN A 358 15.87 5.85 -15.29
N ARG A 359 16.42 6.19 -14.12
CA ARG A 359 17.86 6.51 -13.98
C ARG A 359 18.71 5.29 -13.69
N ASN A 360 18.09 4.16 -13.33
CA ASN A 360 18.80 2.93 -13.00
C ASN A 360 18.67 1.93 -14.16
N PRO A 361 19.77 1.60 -14.88
CA PRO A 361 19.74 0.66 -16.00
C PRO A 361 19.16 -0.72 -15.65
N ILE A 362 19.25 -1.14 -14.38
CA ILE A 362 18.70 -2.42 -13.90
C ILE A 362 17.16 -2.37 -13.81
N LEU A 363 16.59 -1.19 -13.58
CA LEU A 363 15.16 -0.96 -13.41
C LEU A 363 14.50 -0.39 -14.66
N GLU A 364 15.29 -0.14 -15.70
CA GLU A 364 14.82 0.37 -16.98
C GLU A 364 13.73 -0.56 -17.53
N ASN A 365 12.64 0.04 -18.01
CA ASN A 365 11.46 -0.65 -18.54
C ASN A 365 10.70 -1.55 -17.54
N LEU A 366 11.01 -1.51 -16.25
CA LEU A 366 10.22 -2.19 -15.21
C LEU A 366 9.14 -1.28 -14.63
N SER A 367 7.98 -1.85 -14.35
CA SER A 367 6.99 -1.24 -13.46
C SER A 367 7.25 -1.68 -12.02
N PHE A 368 6.62 -1.01 -11.04
CA PHE A 368 6.75 -1.40 -9.64
C PHE A 368 5.45 -1.28 -8.87
N ASN A 369 5.31 -2.07 -7.81
CA ASN A 369 4.22 -1.92 -6.85
C ASN A 369 4.70 -2.13 -5.41
N TYR A 370 4.03 -1.46 -4.48
CA TYR A 370 4.15 -1.77 -3.06
C TYR A 370 3.18 -2.88 -2.69
N VAL A 371 3.68 -3.89 -1.98
CA VAL A 371 2.87 -5.02 -1.53
C VAL A 371 2.46 -4.80 -0.07
N ASN A 372 1.29 -4.21 0.11
CA ASN A 372 0.73 -3.98 1.44
C ASN A 372 -0.15 -5.16 1.88
N ILE A 373 -0.19 -5.41 3.19
CA ILE A 373 -1.05 -6.43 3.80
C ILE A 373 -2.39 -5.77 4.15
N HIS A 374 -3.50 -6.33 3.70
CA HIS A 374 -4.83 -5.80 3.98
C HIS A 374 -5.62 -6.83 4.78
N LEU A 375 -5.85 -6.57 6.07
CA LEU A 375 -6.49 -7.49 7.01
C LEU A 375 -7.82 -6.92 7.49
N GLN A 376 -8.82 -7.76 7.60
CA GLN A 376 -10.13 -7.41 8.17
C GLN A 376 -10.51 -8.49 9.19
N LEU A 377 -11.15 -8.11 10.29
CA LEU A 377 -11.78 -9.07 11.20
C LEU A 377 -12.86 -9.87 10.47
N SER A 378 -12.85 -11.19 10.66
CA SER A 378 -13.90 -12.06 10.13
C SER A 378 -15.27 -11.67 10.68
N PRO A 379 -16.36 -11.91 9.94
CA PRO A 379 -17.71 -11.66 10.44
C PRO A 379 -17.94 -12.36 11.79
N GLY A 380 -18.41 -11.61 12.79
CA GLY A 380 -18.64 -12.12 14.15
C GLY A 380 -17.40 -12.21 15.04
N THR A 381 -16.22 -11.83 14.55
CA THR A 381 -14.99 -11.78 15.34
C THR A 381 -14.77 -10.36 15.90
N ASP A 382 -14.60 -10.27 17.22
CA ASP A 382 -14.24 -9.00 17.89
C ASP A 382 -12.73 -8.78 17.98
N THR A 383 -11.96 -9.87 18.10
CA THR A 383 -10.52 -9.82 18.32
C THR A 383 -9.83 -10.93 17.54
N ALA A 384 -8.73 -10.56 16.89
CA ALA A 384 -7.82 -11.46 16.20
C ALA A 384 -6.41 -11.28 16.76
N PHE A 385 -5.73 -12.39 17.00
CA PHE A 385 -4.33 -12.43 17.41
C PHE A 385 -3.55 -13.28 16.43
N VAL A 386 -2.51 -12.71 15.83
CA VAL A 386 -1.63 -13.37 14.87
C VAL A 386 -0.24 -13.46 15.47
N PRO A 387 0.27 -14.68 15.73
CA PRO A 387 1.65 -14.86 16.16
C PRO A 387 2.66 -14.40 15.11
N PHE A 388 3.82 -13.95 15.56
CA PHE A 388 4.97 -13.69 14.69
C PHE A 388 5.28 -14.88 13.76
N ASN A 389 5.84 -14.60 12.59
CA ASN A 389 6.15 -15.59 11.54
C ASN A 389 4.95 -16.38 11.00
N THR A 390 3.72 -15.92 11.22
CA THR A 390 2.54 -16.48 10.56
C THR A 390 2.42 -15.91 9.15
N PRO A 391 2.22 -16.75 8.10
CA PRO A 391 1.86 -16.27 6.77
C PRO A 391 0.63 -15.36 6.80
N LEU A 392 0.80 -14.09 6.41
CA LEU A 392 -0.30 -13.13 6.35
C LEU A 392 -0.77 -12.89 4.92
N PHE A 393 0.17 -12.69 4.00
CA PHE A 393 -0.10 -12.40 2.60
C PHE A 393 0.84 -13.18 1.71
N THR A 394 0.39 -13.56 0.52
CA THR A 394 1.20 -14.29 -0.44
C THR A 394 1.28 -13.53 -1.75
N VAL A 395 2.49 -13.45 -2.32
CA VAL A 395 2.76 -12.86 -3.63
C VAL A 395 2.97 -13.97 -4.65
N HIS A 396 2.12 -14.01 -5.66
CA HIS A 396 2.19 -14.96 -6.76
C HIS A 396 2.49 -14.24 -8.08
N PRO A 397 3.61 -14.55 -8.75
CA PRO A 397 3.79 -14.15 -10.13
C PRO A 397 2.81 -14.93 -11.01
N VAL A 398 1.89 -14.20 -11.64
CA VAL A 398 0.95 -14.71 -12.63
C VAL A 398 1.53 -14.40 -14.00
N LEU A 399 2.03 -15.43 -14.66
CA LEU A 399 2.57 -15.39 -16.01
C LEU A 399 1.58 -16.03 -16.98
N ASN A 400 1.59 -15.59 -18.23
CA ASN A 400 0.96 -16.37 -19.30
C ASN A 400 1.69 -17.73 -19.50
N ARG A 401 3.01 -17.82 -19.22
CA ARG A 401 3.82 -19.06 -19.19
C ARG A 401 5.05 -18.97 -18.21
N GLN A 402 5.11 -19.90 -17.24
CA GLN A 402 6.18 -20.40 -16.33
C GLN A 402 7.22 -19.50 -15.60
N SER A 403 7.29 -19.68 -14.26
CA SER A 403 8.30 -19.35 -13.21
C SER A 403 9.06 -18.00 -13.20
N CYS A 404 9.05 -17.29 -12.06
CA CYS A 404 9.88 -16.11 -11.76
C CYS A 404 10.82 -16.34 -10.55
N LYS A 405 11.93 -15.60 -10.51
CA LYS A 405 12.85 -15.54 -9.35
C LYS A 405 12.79 -14.16 -8.70
N LEU A 406 12.76 -14.09 -7.36
CA LEU A 406 12.90 -12.84 -6.61
C LEU A 406 14.37 -12.57 -6.28
N GLU A 407 14.84 -11.35 -6.50
CA GLU A 407 16.21 -10.91 -6.23
C GLU A 407 16.23 -9.57 -5.50
N ASP A 408 17.17 -9.41 -4.56
CA ASP A 408 17.39 -8.18 -3.79
C ASP A 408 18.10 -7.15 -4.67
N ILE A 409 17.60 -5.91 -4.76
CA ILE A 409 18.28 -4.86 -5.52
C ILE A 409 19.70 -4.59 -5.00
N GLN A 410 19.93 -4.72 -3.68
CA GLN A 410 21.23 -4.42 -3.08
C GLN A 410 22.30 -5.44 -3.50
N LYS A 411 21.89 -6.62 -3.98
CA LYS A 411 22.80 -7.67 -4.48
C LYS A 411 23.07 -7.59 -5.98
N ILE A 412 22.38 -6.69 -6.70
CA ILE A 412 22.51 -6.49 -8.15
C ILE A 412 23.31 -5.20 -8.47
N ARG A 413 23.35 -4.24 -7.53
CA ARG A 413 24.32 -3.13 -7.55
C ARG A 413 25.73 -3.65 -7.31
#